data_AF-A0A6N2UV05-F1
#
_entry.id   AF-A0A6N2UV05-F1
#
_cell.length_a   1.000
_cell.length_b   1.000
_cell.length_c   1.000
_cell.angle_alpha   90.00
_cell.angle_beta   90.00
_cell.angle_gamma   90.00
#
_symmetry.space_group_name_H-M   'P 1'
#
loop_
_entity.id
_entity.type
_entity.pdbx_description
1 polymer ?
#
loop_
_entity_poly.entity_id
_entity_poly.type
_entity_poly.pdbx_seq_one_letter_code
_entity_poly.pdbx_strand_id
1 'polypeptide(L)'
;MKRFWLTLLAAGILVLGGCSRRGENSPPSQVSGAAPSAEGVIRTLYIGRGEDFQQVPHTFEGEPTPDALIAAIAEETGWNLALAEPVTSGKGGMSVLFSKESALFTGLPDPQKEEYAVDGPQDLAFHILDSIQRTVQWNTINPQLGDPANLDVYFAVGGNEPLSWLEWGIELPLEEPYPGSAALQRVE
;
A
#
# COMPACT_ATOMS: atom_id res chain seq x y z
N MET A 1 17.72 17.45 28.42
CA MET A 1 17.61 17.69 29.88
C MET A 1 16.24 17.21 30.34
N LYS A 2 16.22 16.24 31.27
CA LYS A 2 15.03 15.55 31.76
C LYS A 2 14.21 16.48 32.66
N ARG A 3 12.90 16.54 32.50
CA ARG A 3 11.99 17.18 33.47
C ARG A 3 10.84 16.24 33.79
N PHE A 4 11.13 15.41 34.78
CA PHE A 4 10.18 14.68 35.63
C PHE A 4 9.20 15.67 36.26
N TRP A 5 7.91 15.37 36.20
CA TRP A 5 6.91 15.93 37.12
C TRP A 5 6.25 14.76 37.83
N LEU A 6 6.45 14.71 39.15
CA LEU A 6 5.87 13.72 40.06
C LEU A 6 5.46 14.48 41.32
N THR A 7 4.15 14.63 41.52
CA THR A 7 3.48 15.05 42.78
C THR A 7 1.99 14.74 42.60
N LEU A 8 1.19 14.31 43.58
CA LEU A 8 1.30 13.61 44.87
C LEU A 8 -0.11 13.72 45.46
N LEU A 9 -0.69 12.61 45.95
CA LEU A 9 -1.70 12.49 47.04
C LEU A 9 -3.05 13.27 46.90
N ALA A 10 -4.20 12.89 47.46
CA ALA A 10 -4.63 11.90 48.44
C ALA A 10 -6.17 11.84 48.40
N ALA A 11 -6.77 10.74 48.90
CA ALA A 11 -7.83 10.78 49.91
C ALA A 11 -8.37 9.36 50.12
N GLY A 12 -8.09 8.81 51.30
CA GLY A 12 -8.68 7.56 51.77
C GLY A 12 -10.10 7.77 52.29
N ILE A 13 -10.93 6.75 52.16
CA ILE A 13 -12.14 6.58 52.96
C ILE A 13 -12.18 5.11 53.44
N LEU A 14 -12.14 4.97 54.77
CA LEU A 14 -12.44 3.77 55.54
C LEU A 14 -13.96 3.56 55.56
N VAL A 15 -14.45 2.38 55.18
CA VAL A 15 -15.79 1.92 55.57
C VAL A 15 -15.71 0.49 56.10
N LEU A 16 -16.23 0.33 57.32
CA LEU A 16 -16.32 -0.90 58.09
C LEU A 16 -17.28 -1.90 57.44
N GLY A 17 -16.88 -3.17 57.43
CA GLY A 17 -17.68 -4.29 56.95
C GLY A 17 -18.84 -4.63 57.88
N GLY A 18 -20.02 -4.82 57.28
CA GLY A 18 -21.18 -5.46 57.87
C GLY A 18 -21.77 -6.47 56.88
N CYS A 19 -21.82 -7.75 57.27
CA CYS A 19 -22.42 -8.83 56.48
C CYS A 19 -23.94 -8.86 56.68
N SER A 20 -24.73 -8.90 55.60
CA SER A 20 -25.96 -9.71 55.54
C SER A 20 -26.51 -9.89 54.12
N ARG A 21 -27.18 -11.02 53.92
CA ARG A 21 -27.63 -11.68 52.68
C ARG A 21 -28.70 -10.89 51.88
N ARG A 22 -28.78 -11.14 50.55
CA ARG A 22 -29.87 -11.87 49.85
C ARG A 22 -30.11 -11.36 48.41
N GLY A 23 -29.96 -12.28 47.43
CA GLY A 23 -30.77 -12.45 46.22
C GLY A 23 -31.07 -11.27 45.29
N GLU A 24 -30.39 -11.27 44.13
CA GLU A 24 -30.95 -11.17 42.77
C GLU A 24 -31.83 -9.96 42.39
N ASN A 25 -31.23 -9.01 41.65
CA ASN A 25 -31.83 -8.33 40.49
C ASN A 25 -30.76 -7.47 39.80
N SER A 26 -30.34 -7.86 38.60
CA SER A 26 -29.36 -7.14 37.77
C SER A 26 -30.02 -5.97 37.01
N PRO A 27 -29.45 -4.76 37.03
CA PRO A 27 -29.59 -3.78 35.95
C PRO A 27 -28.38 -3.85 34.99
N PRO A 28 -28.52 -3.35 33.74
CA PRO A 28 -27.54 -3.61 32.68
C PRO A 28 -26.24 -2.87 32.96
N SER A 29 -25.13 -3.59 32.85
CA SER A 29 -23.81 -2.96 32.72
C SER A 29 -23.72 -2.34 31.33
N GLN A 30 -23.96 -1.04 31.24
CA GLN A 30 -23.41 -0.26 30.13
C GLN A 30 -21.91 -0.13 30.37
N VAL A 31 -21.15 -1.14 29.94
CA VAL A 31 -19.73 -0.98 29.67
C VAL A 31 -19.63 -0.25 28.34
N SER A 32 -19.63 1.08 28.41
CA SER A 32 -19.00 1.89 27.38
C SER A 32 -17.49 1.75 27.60
N GLY A 33 -16.95 0.66 27.07
CA GLY A 33 -15.52 0.47 26.89
C GLY A 33 -15.24 0.73 25.42
N ALA A 34 -14.81 1.95 25.11
CA ALA A 34 -14.31 2.28 23.79
C ALA A 34 -13.27 1.23 23.36
N ALA A 35 -13.48 0.63 22.19
CA ALA A 35 -12.48 -0.21 21.56
C ALA A 35 -11.16 0.60 21.46
N PRO A 36 -9.99 -0.03 21.66
CA PRO A 36 -8.74 0.66 21.37
C PRO A 36 -8.78 1.10 19.91
N SER A 37 -8.69 2.40 19.67
CA SER A 37 -8.42 2.92 18.33
C SER A 37 -7.11 2.28 17.88
N ALA A 38 -7.17 1.38 16.90
CA ALA A 38 -5.97 0.89 16.25
C ALA A 38 -5.32 2.12 15.61
N GLU A 39 -4.23 2.62 16.18
CA GLU A 39 -3.44 3.68 15.56
C GLU A 39 -2.86 3.08 14.27
N GLY A 40 -3.31 3.59 13.12
CA GLY A 40 -2.88 3.09 11.82
C GLY A 40 -1.39 3.30 11.56
N VAL A 41 -0.85 2.54 10.61
CA VAL A 41 0.52 2.61 10.15
C VAL A 41 0.61 3.50 8.92
N ILE A 42 1.43 4.55 8.98
CA ILE A 42 1.67 5.43 7.83
C ILE A 42 2.77 4.82 6.94
N ARG A 43 2.50 4.76 5.64
CA ARG A 43 3.42 4.31 4.58
C ARG A 43 3.41 5.34 3.46
N THR A 44 4.49 5.39 2.69
CA THR A 44 4.61 6.34 1.57
C THR A 44 4.31 5.62 0.27
N LEU A 45 3.32 6.11 -0.47
CA LEU A 45 3.08 5.75 -1.86
C LEU A 45 3.94 6.64 -2.75
N TYR A 46 4.56 6.06 -3.77
CA TYR A 46 5.37 6.76 -4.75
C TYR A 46 4.58 6.75 -6.06
N ILE A 47 4.12 7.92 -6.48
CA ILE A 47 3.28 8.09 -7.67
C ILE A 47 4.05 8.91 -8.69
N GLY A 48 4.32 8.34 -9.86
CA GLY A 48 5.12 9.00 -10.88
C GLY A 48 5.82 8.03 -11.81
N ARG A 49 6.86 8.53 -12.47
CA ARG A 49 7.56 7.83 -13.54
C ARG A 49 9.06 8.14 -13.53
N GLY A 50 9.88 7.13 -13.84
CA GLY A 50 11.33 7.26 -13.88
C GLY A 50 11.90 7.57 -12.51
N GLU A 51 12.43 8.78 -12.32
CA GLU A 51 12.89 9.29 -11.02
C GLU A 51 11.97 10.39 -10.46
N ASP A 52 10.95 10.81 -11.21
CA ASP A 52 10.04 11.88 -10.86
C ASP A 52 8.82 11.30 -10.12
N PHE A 53 8.96 11.13 -8.79
CA PHE A 53 7.89 10.62 -7.92
C PHE A 53 7.35 11.67 -6.96
N GLN A 54 6.03 11.81 -6.94
CA GLN A 54 5.32 12.35 -5.81
C GLN A 54 5.29 11.32 -4.66
N GLN A 55 5.54 11.79 -3.44
CA GLN A 55 5.48 10.98 -2.22
C GLN A 55 4.20 11.30 -1.46
N VAL A 56 3.28 10.34 -1.42
CA VAL A 56 1.96 10.49 -0.79
C VAL A 56 1.91 9.65 0.49
N PRO A 57 1.78 10.26 1.69
CA PRO A 57 1.58 9.50 2.91
C PRO A 57 0.17 8.89 2.94
N HIS A 58 0.07 7.59 3.18
CA HIS A 58 -1.19 6.86 3.29
C HIS A 58 -1.23 6.09 4.61
N THR A 59 -2.38 6.08 5.28
CA THR A 59 -2.56 5.42 6.60
C THR A 59 -3.30 4.10 6.44
N PHE A 60 -2.66 3.01 6.84
CA PHE A 60 -3.22 1.65 6.83
C PHE A 60 -3.63 1.22 8.23
N GLU A 61 -4.61 0.33 8.38
CA GLU A 61 -5.02 -0.19 9.70
C GLU A 61 -3.95 -1.10 10.36
N GLY A 62 -2.93 -1.52 9.61
CA GLY A 62 -1.81 -2.34 10.05
C GLY A 62 -0.69 -2.34 9.01
N GLU A 63 0.26 -3.28 9.12
CA GLU A 63 1.28 -3.45 8.08
C GLU A 63 0.61 -3.85 6.75
N PRO A 64 0.71 -3.05 5.68
CA PRO A 64 0.04 -3.37 4.44
C PRO A 64 0.71 -4.52 3.70
N THR A 65 -0.10 -5.34 3.04
CA THR A 65 0.39 -6.28 2.03
C THR A 65 0.73 -5.52 0.74
N PRO A 66 1.51 -6.13 -0.18
CA PRO A 66 1.71 -5.55 -1.51
C PRO A 66 0.40 -5.26 -2.25
N ASP A 67 -0.60 -6.14 -2.14
CA ASP A 67 -1.94 -5.93 -2.68
C ASP A 67 -2.59 -4.65 -2.12
N ALA A 68 -2.47 -4.42 -0.80
CA ALA A 68 -3.01 -3.23 -0.15
C ALA A 68 -2.29 -1.95 -0.59
N LEU A 69 -0.98 -2.00 -0.82
CA LEU A 69 -0.23 -0.87 -1.39
C LEU A 69 -0.71 -0.52 -2.80
N ILE A 70 -0.90 -1.54 -3.66
CA ILE A 70 -1.41 -1.34 -5.03
C ILE A 70 -2.85 -0.80 -4.99
N ALA A 71 -3.69 -1.32 -4.11
CA ALA A 71 -5.05 -0.81 -3.92
C ALA A 71 -5.05 0.66 -3.46
N ALA A 72 -4.14 1.06 -2.58
CA ALA A 72 -4.01 2.45 -2.14
C ALA A 72 -3.54 3.37 -3.27
N ILE A 73 -2.65 2.92 -4.16
CA ILE A 73 -2.31 3.66 -5.39
C ILE A 73 -3.56 3.84 -6.27
N ALA A 74 -4.36 2.80 -6.45
CA ALA A 74 -5.58 2.86 -7.25
C ALA A 74 -6.59 3.87 -6.67
N GLU A 75 -6.79 3.86 -5.35
CA GLU A 75 -7.65 4.83 -4.66
C GLU A 75 -7.15 6.27 -4.81
N GLU A 76 -5.85 6.47 -4.58
CA GLU A 76 -5.19 7.78 -4.65
C GLU A 76 -5.27 8.37 -6.05
N THR A 77 -4.97 7.58 -7.08
CA THR A 77 -4.87 8.06 -8.47
C THR A 77 -6.19 8.01 -9.24
N GLY A 78 -7.09 7.11 -8.87
CA GLY A 78 -8.27 6.76 -9.66
C GLY A 78 -7.99 5.81 -10.82
N TRP A 79 -6.76 5.29 -10.97
CA TRP A 79 -6.44 4.27 -11.98
C TRP A 79 -7.05 2.93 -11.59
N ASN A 80 -7.59 2.19 -12.57
CA ASN A 80 -8.02 0.82 -12.34
C ASN A 80 -6.80 -0.11 -12.30
N LEU A 81 -6.38 -0.55 -11.12
CA LEU A 81 -5.24 -1.46 -10.93
C LEU A 81 -5.67 -2.89 -10.62
N ALA A 82 -6.78 -3.35 -11.20
CA ALA A 82 -7.30 -4.70 -10.99
C ALA A 82 -6.22 -5.77 -11.25
N LEU A 83 -5.99 -6.62 -10.24
CA LEU A 83 -5.10 -7.75 -10.32
C LEU A 83 -5.88 -9.03 -10.71
N ALA A 84 -5.25 -9.90 -11.48
CA ALA A 84 -5.81 -11.21 -11.82
C ALA A 84 -5.68 -12.20 -10.66
N GLU A 85 -4.60 -12.10 -9.90
CA GLU A 85 -4.29 -12.92 -8.72
C GLU A 85 -3.60 -12.05 -7.67
N PRO A 86 -3.62 -12.45 -6.38
CA PRO A 86 -2.88 -11.73 -5.35
C PRO A 86 -1.39 -11.63 -5.67
N VAL A 87 -0.74 -10.56 -5.19
CA VAL A 87 0.72 -10.41 -5.36
C VAL A 87 1.44 -11.56 -4.66
N THR A 88 2.34 -12.21 -5.39
CA THR A 88 3.11 -13.34 -4.86
C THR A 88 4.57 -12.97 -4.64
N SER A 89 5.17 -13.54 -3.60
CA SER A 89 6.62 -13.52 -3.42
C SER A 89 7.22 -14.79 -4.02
N GLY A 90 8.23 -14.65 -4.87
CA GLY A 90 8.84 -15.77 -5.60
C GLY A 90 10.02 -15.31 -6.47
N LYS A 91 10.83 -16.24 -6.98
CA LYS A 91 11.98 -15.99 -7.87
C LYS A 91 13.07 -15.03 -7.34
N GLY A 92 13.00 -14.60 -6.08
CA GLY A 92 13.90 -13.58 -5.50
C GLY A 92 13.27 -12.19 -5.38
N GLY A 93 12.00 -12.02 -5.80
CA GLY A 93 11.28 -10.75 -5.78
C GLY A 93 9.77 -10.91 -5.58
N MET A 94 9.00 -9.99 -6.17
CA MET A 94 7.54 -9.99 -6.17
C MET A 94 6.95 -10.02 -7.58
N SER A 95 5.87 -10.76 -7.78
CA SER A 95 5.16 -10.83 -9.06
C SER A 95 3.77 -10.22 -8.94
N VAL A 96 3.46 -9.28 -9.85
CA VAL A 96 2.18 -8.59 -9.97
C VAL A 96 1.53 -8.99 -11.28
N LEU A 97 0.37 -9.65 -11.20
CA LEU A 97 -0.38 -10.12 -12.37
C LEU A 97 -1.59 -9.22 -12.58
N PHE A 98 -1.59 -8.43 -13.65
CA PHE A 98 -2.71 -7.56 -13.99
C PHE A 98 -3.86 -8.33 -14.63
N SER A 99 -5.08 -7.93 -14.27
CA SER A 99 -6.29 -8.30 -15.00
C SER A 99 -6.36 -7.51 -16.32
N LYS A 100 -7.02 -8.10 -17.34
CA LYS A 100 -7.37 -7.40 -18.59
C LYS A 100 -8.36 -6.26 -18.39
N GLU A 101 -8.95 -6.14 -17.20
CA GLU A 101 -9.80 -5.01 -16.82
C GLU A 101 -8.99 -3.80 -16.33
N SER A 102 -7.70 -3.96 -16.00
CA SER A 102 -6.85 -2.87 -15.52
C SER A 102 -6.67 -1.77 -16.57
N ALA A 103 -6.25 -0.59 -16.11
CA ALA A 103 -5.99 0.60 -16.92
C ALA A 103 -4.87 0.39 -17.95
N LEU A 104 -4.02 -0.63 -17.76
CA LEU A 104 -3.04 -1.06 -18.76
C LEU A 104 -3.69 -1.54 -20.07
N PHE A 105 -4.95 -1.96 -20.02
CA PHE A 105 -5.72 -2.46 -21.16
C PHE A 105 -6.95 -1.63 -21.48
N THR A 106 -7.55 -1.00 -20.46
CA THR A 106 -8.77 -0.19 -20.60
C THR A 106 -8.48 1.29 -20.82
N GLY A 107 -7.24 1.73 -20.62
CA GLY A 107 -6.80 3.10 -20.84
C GLY A 107 -7.02 4.03 -19.66
N LEU A 108 -7.00 5.33 -19.93
CA LEU A 108 -7.09 6.38 -18.92
C LEU A 108 -8.48 6.44 -18.28
N PRO A 109 -8.59 6.75 -16.98
CA PRO A 109 -9.88 7.08 -16.40
C PRO A 109 -10.45 8.36 -17.03
N ASP A 110 -11.77 8.44 -17.16
CA ASP A 110 -12.49 9.62 -17.65
C ASP A 110 -13.58 10.02 -16.66
N PRO A 111 -13.47 11.19 -15.96
CA PRO A 111 -12.35 12.13 -16.02
C PRO A 111 -11.11 11.64 -15.24
N GLN A 112 -9.93 12.13 -15.64
CA GLN A 112 -8.71 11.96 -14.85
C GLN A 112 -8.71 12.91 -13.63
N LYS A 113 -8.08 12.51 -12.53
CA LYS A 113 -7.73 13.44 -11.44
C LYS A 113 -6.61 14.34 -11.92
N GLU A 114 -6.76 15.66 -11.78
CA GLU A 114 -5.81 16.65 -12.32
C GLU A 114 -4.38 16.44 -11.81
N GLU A 115 -4.21 16.03 -10.54
CA GLU A 115 -2.92 15.79 -9.91
C GLU A 115 -2.14 14.59 -10.49
N TYR A 116 -2.85 13.66 -11.12
CA TYR A 116 -2.28 12.42 -11.67
C TYR A 116 -2.59 12.25 -13.17
N ALA A 117 -2.92 13.36 -13.83
CA ALA A 117 -3.25 13.35 -15.24
C ALA A 117 -2.00 13.04 -16.07
N VAL A 118 -2.15 12.11 -17.00
CA VAL A 118 -1.10 11.69 -17.93
C VAL A 118 -1.53 11.89 -19.38
N ASP A 119 -0.55 12.01 -20.28
CA ASP A 119 -0.78 12.47 -21.65
C ASP A 119 -1.32 11.38 -22.60
N GLY A 120 -1.22 10.11 -22.22
CA GLY A 120 -1.73 9.01 -23.04
C GLY A 120 -1.52 7.62 -22.46
N PRO A 121 -1.98 6.56 -23.17
CA PRO A 121 -1.97 5.19 -22.65
C PRO A 121 -0.56 4.65 -22.35
N GLN A 122 0.43 4.98 -23.17
CA GLN A 122 1.82 4.57 -22.92
C GLN A 122 2.39 5.22 -21.67
N ASP A 123 2.14 6.52 -21.52
CA ASP A 123 2.61 7.27 -20.36
C ASP A 123 1.91 6.77 -19.08
N LEU A 124 0.61 6.49 -19.16
CA LEU A 124 -0.15 5.85 -18.09
C LEU A 124 0.45 4.49 -17.69
N ALA A 125 0.74 3.64 -18.67
CA ALA A 125 1.30 2.32 -18.39
C ALA A 125 2.61 2.45 -17.60
N PHE A 126 3.50 3.34 -18.03
CA PHE A 126 4.77 3.56 -17.33
C PHE A 126 4.60 4.19 -15.94
N HIS A 127 3.69 5.15 -15.79
CA HIS A 127 3.35 5.70 -14.47
C HIS A 127 2.84 4.60 -13.53
N ILE A 128 1.96 3.72 -14.00
CA ILE A 128 1.44 2.60 -13.20
C ILE A 128 2.58 1.67 -12.77
N LEU A 129 3.39 1.20 -13.73
CA LEU A 129 4.44 0.22 -13.44
C LEU A 129 5.53 0.77 -12.51
N ASP A 130 6.03 1.98 -12.80
CA ASP A 130 7.06 2.63 -11.99
C ASP A 130 6.54 2.94 -10.57
N SER A 131 5.30 3.42 -10.45
CA SER A 131 4.67 3.72 -9.15
C SER A 131 4.54 2.47 -8.29
N ILE A 132 4.06 1.37 -8.87
CA ILE A 132 3.92 0.08 -8.15
C ILE A 132 5.29 -0.44 -7.75
N GLN A 133 6.26 -0.48 -8.67
CA GLN A 133 7.61 -0.95 -8.37
C GLN A 133 8.22 -0.16 -7.21
N ARG A 134 8.26 1.18 -7.32
CA ARG A 134 8.90 2.03 -6.30
C ARG A 134 8.19 1.91 -4.95
N THR A 135 6.85 1.89 -4.95
CA THR A 135 6.05 1.76 -3.72
C THR A 135 6.30 0.42 -3.04
N VAL A 136 6.25 -0.68 -3.78
CA VAL A 136 6.46 -2.01 -3.20
C VAL A 136 7.88 -2.17 -2.65
N GLN A 137 8.89 -1.73 -3.39
CA GLN A 137 10.29 -1.77 -2.97
C GLN A 137 10.53 -1.04 -1.65
N TRP A 138 10.12 0.23 -1.57
CA TRP A 138 10.39 1.10 -0.41
C TRP A 138 9.55 0.80 0.82
N ASN A 139 8.44 0.07 0.67
CA ASN A 139 7.63 -0.39 1.79
C ASN A 139 7.93 -1.83 2.21
N THR A 140 8.75 -2.57 1.44
CA THR A 140 9.19 -3.93 1.79
C THR A 140 10.59 -3.94 2.41
N ILE A 141 11.54 -3.23 1.78
CA ILE A 141 12.93 -3.17 2.25
C ILE A 141 13.14 -1.86 3.00
N ASN A 142 13.55 -1.96 4.26
CA ASN A 142 14.00 -0.80 5.01
C ASN A 142 15.34 -0.29 4.42
N PRO A 143 15.41 0.97 3.94
CA PRO A 143 16.63 1.54 3.34
C PRO A 143 17.87 1.53 4.24
N GLN A 144 17.68 1.41 5.57
CA GLN A 144 18.77 1.31 6.54
C GLN A 144 19.33 -0.12 6.66
N LEU A 145 18.61 -1.13 6.18
CA LEU A 145 18.97 -2.55 6.26
C LEU A 145 19.36 -3.16 4.91
N GLY A 146 18.94 -2.53 3.81
CA GLY A 146 19.29 -2.92 2.45
C GLY A 146 18.83 -1.86 1.45
N ASP A 147 19.33 -1.94 0.22
CA ASP A 147 18.86 -1.08 -0.86
C ASP A 147 17.49 -1.56 -1.36
N PRO A 148 16.42 -0.74 -1.28
CA PRO A 148 15.10 -1.11 -1.78
C PRO A 148 15.08 -1.46 -3.26
N ALA A 149 15.96 -0.87 -4.07
CA ALA A 149 16.05 -1.14 -5.50
C ALA A 149 16.48 -2.58 -5.81
N ASN A 150 17.03 -3.33 -4.84
CA ASN A 150 17.38 -4.74 -5.00
C ASN A 150 16.19 -5.70 -4.93
N LEU A 151 14.99 -5.23 -4.54
CA LEU A 151 13.80 -6.07 -4.66
C LEU A 151 13.33 -6.07 -6.10
N ASP A 152 13.51 -7.22 -6.76
CA ASP A 152 12.99 -7.47 -8.10
C ASP A 152 11.45 -7.44 -8.10
N VAL A 153 10.87 -6.79 -9.11
CA VAL A 153 9.42 -6.73 -9.32
C VAL A 153 9.12 -7.17 -10.75
N TYR A 154 8.29 -8.19 -10.91
CA TYR A 154 7.89 -8.77 -12.18
C TYR A 154 6.45 -8.39 -12.50
N PHE A 155 6.17 -8.00 -13.74
CA PHE A 155 4.83 -7.66 -14.22
C PHE A 155 4.39 -8.62 -15.31
N ALA A 156 3.16 -9.12 -15.19
CA ALA A 156 2.57 -10.06 -16.13
C ALA A 156 1.05 -9.86 -16.23
N VAL A 157 0.42 -10.59 -17.13
CA VAL A 157 -1.05 -10.68 -17.25
C VAL A 157 -1.53 -11.98 -16.59
N GLY A 158 -2.77 -11.98 -16.09
CA GLY A 158 -3.43 -13.20 -15.59
C GLY A 158 -3.29 -14.39 -16.55
N GLY A 159 -3.07 -15.58 -15.98
CA GLY A 159 -2.66 -16.76 -16.75
C GLY A 159 -1.15 -16.87 -16.95
N ASN A 160 -0.36 -15.98 -16.33
CA ASN A 160 1.09 -15.90 -16.42
C ASN A 160 1.56 -15.67 -17.87
N GLU A 161 0.91 -14.73 -18.56
CA GLU A 161 1.27 -14.28 -19.91
C GLU A 161 2.19 -13.04 -19.82
N PRO A 162 3.19 -12.89 -20.72
CA PRO A 162 4.01 -11.69 -20.79
C PRO A 162 3.14 -10.44 -20.99
N LEU A 163 3.56 -9.33 -20.38
CA LEU A 163 2.94 -8.03 -20.63
C LEU A 163 3.52 -7.45 -21.92
N SER A 164 2.72 -7.33 -22.97
CA SER A 164 3.19 -6.90 -24.29
C SER A 164 2.33 -5.81 -24.90
N TRP A 165 2.98 -4.75 -25.38
CA TRP A 165 2.41 -3.68 -26.17
C TRP A 165 3.15 -3.60 -27.52
N LEU A 166 2.67 -4.39 -28.48
CA LEU A 166 3.26 -4.48 -29.83
C LEU A 166 3.27 -3.13 -30.56
N GLU A 167 2.29 -2.26 -30.29
CA GLU A 167 2.21 -0.92 -30.86
C GLU A 167 3.37 0.00 -30.45
N TRP A 168 4.01 -0.27 -29.31
CA TRP A 168 5.17 0.47 -28.81
C TRP A 168 6.46 -0.36 -28.89
N GLY A 169 6.39 -1.58 -29.41
CA GLY A 169 7.53 -2.51 -29.46
C GLY A 169 8.04 -2.93 -28.07
N ILE A 170 7.18 -2.93 -27.04
CA ILE A 170 7.55 -3.27 -25.66
C ILE A 170 7.00 -4.64 -25.30
N GLU A 171 7.85 -5.49 -24.74
CA GLU A 171 7.48 -6.76 -24.13
C GLU A 171 8.23 -6.92 -22.81
N LEU A 172 7.50 -7.19 -21.74
CA LEU A 172 8.07 -7.57 -20.44
C LEU A 172 8.00 -9.09 -20.29
N PRO A 173 9.13 -9.80 -20.35
CA PRO A 173 9.15 -11.24 -20.19
C PRO A 173 8.93 -11.63 -18.72
N LEU A 174 8.34 -12.81 -18.51
CA LEU A 174 7.98 -13.34 -17.18
C LEU A 174 9.17 -13.66 -16.27
N GLU A 175 10.36 -13.78 -16.85
CA GLU A 175 11.58 -14.23 -16.19
C GLU A 175 12.56 -13.08 -15.90
N GLU A 176 12.28 -11.87 -16.39
CA GLU A 176 13.14 -10.71 -16.15
C GLU A 176 12.40 -9.66 -15.30
N PRO A 177 13.05 -9.09 -14.29
CA PRO A 177 12.45 -8.04 -13.49
C PRO A 177 12.21 -6.81 -14.36
N TYR A 178 11.17 -6.05 -14.01
CA TYR A 178 10.87 -4.80 -14.68
C TYR A 178 12.05 -3.83 -14.56
N PRO A 179 12.65 -3.40 -15.68
CA PRO A 179 13.88 -2.60 -15.63
C PRO A 179 13.62 -1.10 -15.35
N GLY A 180 12.35 -0.71 -15.16
CA GLY A 180 11.92 0.68 -15.07
C GLY A 180 11.68 1.31 -16.46
N SER A 181 10.74 2.25 -16.54
CA SER A 181 10.36 2.86 -17.83
C SER A 181 11.52 3.59 -18.53
N ALA A 182 12.42 4.21 -17.76
CA ALA A 182 13.60 4.90 -18.29
C ALA A 182 14.60 3.98 -19.01
N ALA A 183 14.61 2.68 -18.70
CA ALA A 183 15.40 1.70 -19.44
C ALA A 183 14.73 1.29 -20.76
N LEU A 184 13.41 1.12 -20.75
CA LEU A 184 12.63 0.69 -21.93
C LEU A 184 12.59 1.73 -23.04
N GLN A 185 12.66 3.02 -22.70
CA GLN A 185 12.68 4.10 -23.69
C GLN A 185 14.02 4.33 -24.37
N ARG A 186 15.11 3.74 -23.88
CA ARG A 186 16.46 3.93 -24.45
C ARG A 186 16.78 2.97 -25.60
N VAL A 187 15.78 2.25 -26.10
CA VAL A 187 15.93 1.18 -27.11
C VAL A 187 15.65 1.67 -28.55
N GLU A 188 15.72 2.99 -28.80
CA GLU A 188 15.59 3.57 -30.15
C GLU A 188 16.83 3.40 -31.03
#